data_AF-A0AA95MHB6-F1
#
_entry.id   AF-A0AA95MHB6-F1
#
_cell.length_a   1.000
_cell.length_b   1.000
_cell.length_c   1.000
_cell.angle_alpha   90.00
_cell.angle_beta   90.00
_cell.angle_gamma   90.00
#
_symmetry.space_group_name_H-M   'P 1'
#
loop_
_entity.id
_entity.type
_entity.pdbx_description
1 polymer ?
#
loop_
_entity_poly.entity_id
_entity_poly.type
_entity_poly.pdbx_seq_one_letter_code
_entity_poly.pdbx_strand_id
1 'polypeptide(L)'
;MLTGQFNLGGGVLRNRRRKNPFSWCIFPGYRWCGPGCSGPGAPINDVDACCQRHDLCLSRGISPCQCDAEFMECLRTKKNRYTDKGRKAALMYDFMKVKTSLTCGRQYRYR
;
A
#
# COMPACT_ATOMS: atom_id res chain seq x y z
N MET A 1 34.33 -33.30 -2.59
CA MET A 1 33.03 -33.82 -2.13
C MET A 1 32.88 -33.32 -0.68
N LEU A 2 32.00 -32.43 -0.25
CA LEU A 2 30.62 -32.02 -0.60
C LEU A 2 30.41 -30.56 -0.11
N THR A 3 29.95 -29.61 -0.95
CA THR A 3 28.63 -28.91 -0.88
C THR A 3 28.14 -28.62 0.56
N GLY A 4 28.05 -27.39 1.06
CA GLY A 4 27.15 -26.33 0.61
C GLY A 4 25.75 -26.54 1.21
N GLN A 5 25.36 -25.78 2.25
CA GLN A 5 23.99 -25.77 2.79
C GLN A 5 23.60 -24.36 3.29
N PHE A 6 22.83 -23.66 2.46
CA PHE A 6 21.96 -22.55 2.83
C PHE A 6 20.84 -23.10 3.72
N ASN A 7 20.63 -22.50 4.90
CA ASN A 7 19.50 -22.86 5.75
C ASN A 7 18.24 -22.06 5.38
N LEU A 8 17.26 -22.83 4.91
CA LEU A 8 15.87 -22.52 4.61
C LEU A 8 15.13 -22.05 5.87
N GLY A 9 14.24 -21.07 5.79
CA GLY A 9 12.82 -21.42 5.88
C GLY A 9 11.98 -20.30 6.51
N GLY A 10 11.75 -19.23 5.74
CA GLY A 10 10.73 -18.22 6.07
C GLY A 10 9.33 -18.79 5.86
N GLY A 11 8.63 -19.09 6.96
CA GLY A 11 7.27 -19.63 6.96
C GLY A 11 6.30 -18.74 6.18
N VAL A 12 5.75 -19.31 5.11
CA VAL A 12 4.73 -18.71 4.25
C VAL A 12 3.38 -18.75 4.98
N LEU A 13 2.98 -17.66 5.65
CA LEU A 13 1.57 -17.44 5.97
C LEU A 13 0.87 -16.88 4.72
N ARG A 14 0.38 -17.80 3.88
CA ARG A 14 -0.56 -17.56 2.79
C ARG A 14 -1.87 -17.01 3.36
N ASN A 15 -1.99 -15.69 3.50
CA ASN A 15 -3.29 -15.06 3.71
C ASN A 15 -3.91 -14.75 2.34
N ARG A 16 -4.63 -15.71 1.75
CA ARG A 16 -5.56 -15.42 0.65
C ARG A 16 -6.58 -14.43 1.22
N ARG A 17 -6.40 -13.12 0.96
CA ARG A 17 -7.42 -12.11 1.27
C ARG A 17 -8.69 -12.51 0.53
N ARG A 18 -9.63 -13.14 1.24
CA ARG A 18 -11.01 -13.31 0.79
C ARG A 18 -11.55 -11.91 0.51
N LYS A 19 -11.97 -11.64 -0.73
CA LYS A 19 -12.65 -10.40 -1.09
C LYS A 19 -13.91 -10.32 -0.24
N ASN A 20 -13.92 -9.45 0.77
CA ASN A 20 -15.06 -9.28 1.65
C ASN A 20 -16.14 -8.49 0.88
N PRO A 21 -17.37 -9.02 0.69
CA PRO A 21 -18.42 -8.34 -0.06
C PRO A 21 -18.91 -7.05 0.59
N PHE A 22 -18.53 -6.78 1.85
CA PHE A 22 -18.78 -5.54 2.59
C PHE A 22 -17.62 -4.54 2.50
N SER A 23 -16.96 -4.48 1.34
CA SER A 23 -15.96 -3.48 1.03
C SER A 23 -16.63 -2.11 0.85
N TRP A 24 -16.90 -1.40 1.95
CA TRP A 24 -17.39 -0.04 1.85
C TRP A 24 -16.22 0.90 1.60
N CYS A 25 -16.16 1.48 0.40
CA CYS A 25 -15.20 2.52 0.10
C CYS A 25 -15.48 3.76 0.94
N ILE A 26 -14.81 3.86 2.09
CA ILE A 26 -15.03 4.92 3.09
C ILE A 26 -14.61 6.30 2.55
N PHE A 27 -13.70 6.37 1.58
CA PHE A 27 -13.32 7.64 0.95
C PHE A 27 -14.24 7.95 -0.25
N PRO A 28 -15.23 8.86 -0.11
CA PRO A 28 -16.06 9.25 -1.25
C PRO A 28 -15.20 9.93 -2.32
N GLY A 29 -15.39 9.52 -3.58
CA GLY A 29 -14.70 10.09 -4.75
C GLY A 29 -13.40 9.40 -5.16
N TYR A 30 -13.08 8.23 -4.60
CA TYR A 30 -11.91 7.42 -4.95
C TYR A 30 -12.34 5.99 -5.30
N ARG A 31 -11.72 5.37 -6.32
CA ARG A 31 -12.04 3.99 -6.77
C ARG A 31 -11.11 2.94 -6.17
N TRP A 32 -9.91 3.35 -5.76
CA TRP A 32 -8.83 2.48 -5.31
C TRP A 32 -8.37 2.82 -3.88
N CYS A 33 -8.53 4.05 -3.43
CA CYS A 33 -8.10 4.40 -2.07
C CYS A 33 -9.14 4.02 -1.01
N GLY A 34 -8.80 3.03 -0.17
CA GLY A 34 -9.52 2.74 1.07
C GLY A 34 -9.68 1.24 1.36
N PRO A 35 -10.02 0.83 2.59
CA PRO A 35 -10.30 -0.56 2.91
C PRO A 35 -11.39 -1.12 2.00
N GLY A 36 -11.05 -2.16 1.23
CA GLY A 36 -11.96 -2.83 0.31
C GLY A 36 -11.98 -2.26 -1.12
N CYS A 37 -11.58 -1.01 -1.33
CA CYS A 37 -11.51 -0.44 -2.67
C CYS A 37 -10.33 -1.04 -3.44
N SER A 38 -10.58 -1.76 -4.54
CA SER A 38 -9.53 -2.22 -5.47
C SER A 38 -10.04 -2.30 -6.91
N GLY A 39 -10.81 -1.29 -7.32
CA GLY A 39 -11.49 -1.27 -8.62
C GLY A 39 -12.77 -2.11 -8.67
N PRO A 40 -13.37 -2.30 -9.86
CA PRO A 40 -12.78 -2.13 -11.20
C PRO A 40 -12.74 -0.69 -11.74
N GLY A 41 -11.86 -0.45 -12.72
CA GLY A 41 -11.80 0.79 -13.52
C GLY A 41 -10.48 1.57 -13.43
N ALA A 42 -10.32 2.57 -14.28
CA ALA A 42 -9.18 3.49 -14.24
C ALA A 42 -9.11 4.24 -12.88
N PRO A 43 -7.96 4.80 -12.47
CA PRO A 43 -7.94 5.73 -11.33
C PRO A 43 -8.69 7.03 -11.66
N ILE A 44 -9.35 7.65 -10.68
CA ILE A 44 -10.06 8.94 -10.84
C ILE A 44 -9.06 10.11 -10.93
N ASN A 45 -7.99 10.05 -10.16
CA ASN A 45 -6.97 11.09 -10.10
C ASN A 45 -5.59 10.45 -9.79
N ASP A 46 -4.56 11.28 -9.70
CA ASP A 46 -3.20 10.82 -9.47
C ASP A 46 -2.93 10.26 -8.05
N VAL A 47 -3.74 10.62 -7.06
CA VAL A 47 -3.71 10.01 -5.72
C VAL A 47 -4.38 8.63 -5.77
N ASP A 48 -5.51 8.51 -6.46
CA ASP A 48 -6.19 7.24 -6.71
C ASP A 48 -5.31 6.27 -7.51
N ALA A 49 -4.49 6.78 -8.42
CA ALA A 49 -3.47 6.01 -9.13
C ALA A 49 -2.36 5.47 -8.20
N CYS A 50 -1.98 6.21 -7.14
CA CYS A 50 -1.08 5.68 -6.12
C CYS A 50 -1.70 4.48 -5.39
N CYS A 51 -2.99 4.57 -5.05
CA CYS A 51 -3.71 3.48 -4.38
C CYS A 51 -3.86 2.27 -5.30
N GLN A 52 -4.18 2.48 -6.58
CA GLN A 52 -4.20 1.40 -7.57
C GLN A 52 -2.85 0.66 -7.62
N ARG A 53 -1.74 1.40 -7.67
CA ARG A 53 -0.41 0.78 -7.69
C ARG A 53 -0.13 -0.02 -6.42
N HIS A 54 -0.53 0.50 -5.26
CA HIS A 54 -0.37 -0.18 -3.97
C HIS A 54 -1.14 -1.50 -3.91
N ASP A 55 -2.41 -1.49 -4.32
CA ASP A 55 -3.23 -2.69 -4.40
C ASP A 55 -2.66 -3.73 -5.36
N LEU A 56 -2.21 -3.28 -6.54
CA LEU A 56 -1.58 -4.16 -7.51
C LEU A 56 -0.26 -4.74 -6.98
N CYS A 57 0.55 -3.94 -6.28
CA CYS A 57 1.78 -4.39 -5.63
C CYS A 57 1.49 -5.53 -4.64
N LEU A 58 0.49 -5.35 -3.77
CA LEU A 58 0.05 -6.38 -2.82
C LEU A 58 -0.52 -7.62 -3.53
N SER A 59 -1.26 -7.43 -4.62
CA SER A 59 -1.85 -8.53 -5.39
C SER A 59 -0.79 -9.41 -6.07
N ARG A 60 0.37 -8.83 -6.42
CA ARG A 60 1.52 -9.53 -7.00
C ARG A 60 2.32 -10.33 -5.98
N GLY A 61 1.96 -10.26 -4.70
CA GLY A 61 2.66 -10.95 -3.62
C GLY A 61 3.97 -10.28 -3.22
N ILE A 62 4.19 -9.02 -3.60
CA ILE A 62 5.33 -8.23 -3.14
C ILE A 62 5.18 -7.97 -1.63
N SER A 63 6.31 -7.81 -0.93
CA SER A 63 6.29 -7.61 0.52
C SER A 63 5.44 -6.38 0.90
N PRO A 64 4.55 -6.48 1.92
CA PRO A 64 3.71 -5.36 2.32
C PRO A 64 4.49 -4.09 2.67
N CYS A 65 5.65 -4.24 3.31
CA CYS A 65 6.50 -3.11 3.68
C CYS A 65 7.12 -2.40 2.47
N GLN A 66 7.50 -3.15 1.44
CA GLN A 66 7.95 -2.55 0.19
C GLN A 66 6.80 -1.82 -0.52
N CYS A 67 5.63 -2.44 -0.63
CA CYS A 67 4.47 -1.80 -1.24
C CYS A 67 4.07 -0.53 -0.48
N ASP A 68 4.06 -0.57 0.86
CA ASP A 68 3.75 0.58 1.70
C ASP A 68 4.78 1.71 1.53
N ALA A 69 6.07 1.40 1.38
CA ALA A 69 7.11 2.40 1.13
C ALA A 69 6.97 3.05 -0.26
N GLU A 70 6.77 2.24 -1.32
CA GLU A 70 6.51 2.76 -2.67
C GLU A 70 5.23 3.62 -2.73
N PHE A 71 4.21 3.23 -1.95
CA PHE A 71 2.98 4.01 -1.82
C PHE A 71 3.21 5.35 -1.13
N MET A 72 3.97 5.37 -0.03
CA MET A 72 4.35 6.61 0.65
C MET A 72 5.13 7.56 -0.28
N GLU A 73 6.09 7.05 -1.05
CA GLU A 73 6.83 7.88 -2.01
C GLU A 73 5.93 8.44 -3.11
N CYS A 74 4.97 7.64 -3.61
CA CYS A 74 3.96 8.13 -4.54
C CYS A 74 3.18 9.30 -3.93
N LEU A 75 2.61 9.11 -2.74
CA LEU A 75 1.82 10.12 -2.04
C LEU A 75 2.63 11.38 -1.70
N ARG A 76 3.92 11.23 -1.38
CA ARG A 76 4.79 12.36 -1.01
C ARG A 76 4.78 13.46 -2.05
N THR A 77 4.79 13.09 -3.33
CA THR A 77 4.74 14.03 -4.47
C THR A 77 3.35 14.60 -4.74
N LYS A 78 2.29 14.02 -4.15
CA LYS A 78 0.88 14.39 -4.37
C LYS A 78 0.29 15.25 -3.26
N LYS A 79 1.03 15.45 -2.16
CA LYS A 79 0.61 16.32 -1.05
C LYS A 79 0.53 17.78 -1.52
N ASN A 80 -0.63 18.39 -1.32
CA ASN A 80 -0.85 19.81 -1.57
C ASN A 80 -1.97 20.33 -0.66
N ARG A 81 -1.64 21.29 0.21
CA ARG A 81 -2.57 21.86 1.20
C ARG A 81 -3.75 22.62 0.59
N TYR A 82 -3.62 23.10 -0.65
CA TYR A 82 -4.61 23.93 -1.33
C TYR A 82 -5.64 23.14 -2.14
N THR A 83 -5.47 21.81 -2.27
CA THR A 83 -6.41 20.97 -3.04
C THR A 83 -7.03 19.91 -2.13
N ASP A 84 -8.27 19.52 -2.41
CA ASP A 84 -8.93 18.42 -1.67
C ASP A 84 -8.12 17.12 -1.79
N LYS A 85 -7.72 16.75 -3.02
CA LYS A 85 -6.89 15.56 -3.26
C LYS A 85 -5.56 15.59 -2.50
N GLY A 86 -4.91 16.74 -2.43
CA GLY A 86 -3.61 16.89 -1.79
C GLY A 86 -3.70 16.85 -0.26
N ARG A 87 -4.79 17.34 0.32
CA ARG A 87 -5.10 17.17 1.75
C ARG A 87 -5.36 15.70 2.08
N LYS A 88 -6.14 15.00 1.25
CA LYS A 88 -6.36 13.55 1.39
C LYS A 88 -5.07 12.75 1.25
N ALA A 89 -4.21 13.09 0.28
CA ALA A 89 -2.90 12.47 0.13
C ALA A 89 -2.00 12.67 1.35
N ALA A 90 -2.06 13.85 1.99
CA ALA A 90 -1.31 14.11 3.22
C ALA A 90 -1.79 13.23 4.38
N LEU A 91 -3.11 13.15 4.59
CA LEU A 91 -3.70 12.26 5.61
C LEU A 91 -3.33 10.78 5.39
N MET A 92 -3.39 10.32 4.14
CA MET A 92 -2.97 8.97 3.78
C MET A 92 -1.48 8.75 4.07
N TYR A 93 -0.61 9.70 3.69
CA TYR A 93 0.81 9.62 3.95
C TYR A 93 1.11 9.54 5.45
N ASP A 94 0.46 10.37 6.27
CA ASP A 94 0.69 10.40 7.71
C ASP A 94 0.23 9.11 8.38
N PHE A 95 -0.93 8.57 7.98
CA PHE A 95 -1.40 7.25 8.42
C PHE A 95 -0.40 6.15 8.05
N MET A 96 0.06 6.12 6.80
CA MET A 96 1.00 5.12 6.33
C MET A 96 2.35 5.22 7.03
N LYS A 97 2.82 6.43 7.35
CA LYS A 97 4.04 6.64 8.14
C LYS A 97 3.95 6.03 9.53
N VAL A 98 2.80 6.16 10.20
CA VAL A 98 2.56 5.51 11.51
C VAL A 98 2.45 3.99 11.33
N LYS A 99 1.66 3.52 10.37
CA LYS A 99 1.49 2.08 10.08
C LYS A 99 2.83 1.40 9.81
N THR A 100 3.65 1.93 8.90
CA THR A 100 4.97 1.35 8.56
C THR A 100 5.93 1.44 9.75
N SER A 101 5.85 2.50 10.55
CA SER A 101 6.65 2.63 11.77
C SER A 101 6.36 1.55 12.82
N LEU A 102 5.17 0.96 12.82
CA LEU A 102 4.72 -0.07 13.76
C LEU A 102 4.79 -1.49 13.18
N THR A 103 4.62 -1.63 11.87
CA THR A 103 4.49 -2.94 11.21
C THR A 103 5.71 -3.33 10.36
N CYS A 104 6.61 -2.38 10.08
CA CYS A 104 7.80 -2.57 9.26
C CYS A 104 9.09 -2.19 10.02
N GLY A 105 10.18 -2.90 9.73
CA GLY A 105 11.49 -2.64 10.35
C GLY A 105 12.15 -1.34 9.87
N ARG A 106 13.24 -0.92 10.55
CA ARG A 106 13.98 0.34 10.28
C ARG A 106 14.35 0.54 8.80
N GLN A 107 14.57 -0.53 8.05
CA GLN A 107 14.96 -0.50 6.63
C GLN A 107 13.93 0.17 5.70
N TYR A 108 12.65 0.25 6.10
CA TYR A 108 11.57 0.85 5.30
C TYR A 108 11.05 2.18 5.88
N ARG A 109 11.70 2.72 6.92
CA ARG A 109 11.14 3.84 7.70
C ARG A 109 11.25 5.20 7.01
N TYR A 110 12.19 5.38 6.08
CA TYR A 110 12.51 6.69 5.44
C TYR A 110 13.34 6.54 4.14
N ARG A 111 12.95 5.65 3.23
CA ARG A 111 13.57 5.58 1.91
C ARG A 111 12.73 6.29 0.88
#